data_AF-A0A239IBG3-F1
#
_entry.id   AF-A0A239IBG3-F1
#
_cell.length_a   1.000
_cell.length_b   1.000
_cell.length_c   1.000
_cell.angle_alpha   90.00
_cell.angle_beta   90.00
_cell.angle_gamma   90.00
#
_symmetry.space_group_name_H-M   'P 1'
#
loop_
_entity.id
_entity.type
_entity.pdbx_description
1 polymer ?
#
loop_
_entity_poly.entity_id
_entity_poly.type
_entity_poly.pdbx_seq_one_letter_code
_entity_poly.pdbx_strand_id
1 'polypeptide(L)' 'MHRVSLVPPAEPPGPGARRRWHRHRFRWVGEDAFSGASLYACRCGVVRPAP' A
#
# COMPACT_ATOMS: atom_id res chain seq x y z
N MET A 1 9.91 -13.68 -26.68
CA MET A 1 8.57 -13.86 -26.08
C MET A 1 8.59 -13.33 -24.63
N HIS A 2 8.51 -12.01 -24.42
CA HIS A 2 8.42 -11.43 -23.07
C HIS A 2 7.07 -10.71 -22.95
N ARG A 3 6.10 -11.36 -22.29
CA ARG A 3 4.81 -10.77 -21.98
C ARG A 3 4.98 -9.92 -20.72
N VAL A 4 5.11 -8.62 -20.88
CA VAL A 4 5.05 -7.67 -19.76
C VAL A 4 3.60 -7.66 -19.26
N SER A 5 3.35 -8.33 -18.14
CA SER A 5 2.08 -8.23 -17.43
C SER A 5 2.04 -6.89 -16.70
N LEU A 6 1.44 -5.89 -17.34
CA LEU A 6 1.08 -4.64 -16.68
C LEU A 6 0.05 -4.98 -15.58
N VAL A 7 0.48 -4.99 -14.33
CA VAL A 7 -0.44 -4.99 -13.19
C VAL A 7 -1.16 -3.65 -13.25
N PRO A 8 -2.51 -3.61 -13.38
CA PRO A 8 -3.22 -2.34 -13.41
C PRO A 8 -2.93 -1.57 -12.12
N PRO A 9 -2.76 -0.25 -12.18
CA PRO A 9 -2.59 0.55 -10.96
C PRO A 9 -3.82 0.32 -10.08
N ALA A 10 -3.59 -0.04 -8.82
CA ALA A 10 -4.67 -0.23 -7.86
C ALA A 10 -5.54 1.04 -7.83
N GLU A 11 -6.78 0.92 -8.29
CA GLU A 11 -7.71 2.04 -8.35
C GLU A 11 -7.84 2.63 -6.95
N PRO A 12 -7.68 3.96 -6.77
CA PRO A 12 -7.85 4.57 -5.47
C PRO A 12 -9.29 4.31 -4.99
N PRO A 13 -9.48 4.05 -3.68
CA PRO A 13 -10.82 3.80 -3.14
C PRO A 13 -11.72 4.98 -3.50
N GLY A 14 -12.85 4.69 -4.15
CA GLY A 14 -13.78 5.71 -4.65
C GLY A 14 -14.27 6.67 -3.55
N PRO A 15 -14.82 7.84 -3.94
CA PRO A 15 -15.30 8.89 -3.03
C PRO A 15 -16.56 8.43 -2.28
N GLY A 16 -16.36 7.57 -1.29
CA GLY A 16 -17.41 6.95 -0.48
C GLY A 16 -16.88 6.20 0.74
N ALA A 17 -15.55 6.12 0.91
CA ALA A 17 -14.94 5.57 2.12
C ALA A 17 -15.25 6.48 3.32
N ARG A 18 -16.39 6.19 3.96
CA ARG A 18 -16.83 6.81 5.23
C ARG A 18 -15.62 6.84 6.16
N ARG A 19 -15.15 8.04 6.52
CA ARG A 19 -14.00 8.25 7.41
C ARG A 19 -14.32 7.69 8.79
N ARG A 20 -14.13 6.39 8.97
CA ARG A 20 -14.22 5.73 10.27
C ARG A 20 -12.88 5.92 10.96
N TRP A 21 -12.90 6.66 12.05
CA TRP A 21 -11.76 6.76 12.95
C TRP A 21 -11.40 5.36 13.44
N HIS A 22 -10.16 4.96 13.21
CA HIS A 22 -9.64 3.69 13.67
C HIS A 22 -8.16 3.84 14.01
N ARG A 23 -7.64 2.95 14.85
CA ARG A 23 -6.22 2.93 15.16
C ARG A 23 -5.48 2.24 14.03
N HIS A 24 -4.43 2.88 13.52
CA HIS A 24 -3.61 2.25 12.50
C HIS A 24 -2.74 1.18 13.13
N ARG A 25 -3.01 -0.08 12.78
CA ARG A 25 -2.14 -1.21 13.10
C ARG A 25 -1.36 -1.60 11.85
N PHE A 26 -0.12 -1.13 11.80
CA PHE A 26 0.78 -1.37 10.68
C PHE A 26 1.43 -2.73 10.79
N ARG A 27 1.55 -3.42 9.66
CA ARG A 27 2.27 -4.70 9.52
C ARG A 27 3.25 -4.58 8.36
N TRP A 28 4.42 -5.20 8.51
CA TRP A 28 5.43 -5.26 7.46
C TRP A 28 4.87 -6.00 6.25
N VAL A 29 5.10 -5.45 5.05
CA VAL A 29 4.62 -6.01 3.78
C VAL A 29 5.71 -6.26 2.74
N GLY A 30 6.92 -5.77 2.97
CA GLY A 30 8.03 -5.94 2.04
C GLY A 30 9.00 -4.76 2.10
N GLU A 31 9.83 -4.67 1.07
CA GLU A 31 10.82 -3.62 0.91
C GLU A 31 10.49 -2.78 -0.33
N ASP A 32 10.68 -1.46 -0.25
CA ASP A 32 10.54 -0.56 -1.39
C ASP A 32 11.64 -0.87 -2.42
N ALA A 33 11.24 -1.11 -3.67
CA ALA A 33 12.15 -1.55 -4.72
C ALA A 33 13.19 -0.50 -5.13
N PHE A 34 12.96 0.79 -4.80
CA PHE A 34 13.86 1.88 -5.19
C PHE A 34 14.81 2.26 -4.07
N SER A 35 14.32 2.29 -2.84
CA SER A 35 15.05 2.83 -1.70
C SER A 35 15.57 1.73 -0.76
N GLY A 36 15.10 0.49 -0.91
CA GLY A 36 15.36 -0.59 0.05
C GLY A 36 14.72 -0.35 1.41
N ALA A 37 13.75 0.57 1.50
CA ALA A 37 13.09 0.91 2.75
C ALA A 37 12.02 -0.13 3.09
N SER A 38 12.02 -0.65 4.31
CA SER A 38 10.95 -1.54 4.77
C SER A 38 9.59 -0.82 4.75
N LEU A 39 8.62 -1.42 4.06
CA LEU A 39 7.27 -0.90 3.88
C LEU A 39 6.30 -1.55 4.87
N TYR A 40 5.41 -0.73 5.41
CA TYR A 40 4.37 -1.14 6.34
C TYR A 40 2.99 -0.70 5.86
N ALA A 41 2.04 -1.63 5.84
CA ALA A 41 0.65 -1.36 5.45
C ALA A 41 -0.30 -1.49 6.64
N CYS A 42 -1.32 -0.63 6.66
CA CYS A 42 -2.49 -0.76 7.53
C CYS A 42 -3.63 -1.45 6.76
N ARG A 43 -4.53 -2.13 7.49
CA ARG A 43 -5.73 -2.77 6.93
C ARG A 43 -6.66 -1.79 6.19
N CYS A 44 -6.53 -0.48 6.44
CA CYS A 44 -7.28 0.55 5.74
C CYS A 44 -6.67 0.99 4.39
N GLY A 45 -5.54 0.40 3.97
CA GLY A 45 -4.88 0.70 2.71
C GLY A 45 -3.77 1.75 2.78
N VAL A 46 -3.60 2.43 3.92
CA VAL A 46 -2.46 3.35 4.12
C VAL A 46 -1.15 2.55 4.16
N VAL A 47 -0.17 2.95 3.35
CA VAL A 47 1.19 2.40 3.31
C VAL A 47 2.18 3.49 3.73
N ARG A 48 3.21 3.13 4.49
CA ARG A 48 4.31 4.04 4.87
C ARG A 48 5.67 3.33 4.95
N PRO A 49 6.77 4.03 4.66
CA PRO A 49 8.12 3.53 4.94
C PRO A 49 8.40 3.50 6.45
N ALA A 50 9.43 2.73 6.84
CA ALA A 50 10.02 2.81 8.17
C ALA A 50 10.51 4.24 8.49
N PRO A 51 10.54 4.64 9.78
CA PRO A 51 11.11 5.93 10.19
C PRO A 51 12.56 6.12 9.78
#